data_AF-A0A356TEZ2-F1
#
_entry.id   AF-A0A356TEZ2-F1
#
_cell.length_a   1.000
_cell.length_b   1.000
_cell.length_c   1.000
_cell.angle_alpha   90.00
_cell.angle_beta   90.00
_cell.angle_gamma   90.00
#
_symmetry.space_group_name_H-M   'P 1'
#
loop_
_entity.id
_entity.type
_entity.pdbx_description
1 polymer ?
#
loop_
_entity_poly.entity_id
_entity_poly.type
_entity_poly.pdbx_seq_one_letter_code
_entity_poly.pdbx_strand_id
1 'polypeptide(L)'
;MFGRGIQLVALAEVDRESIAAITTALESPSIASLEMTGAIGGSRWDLAVLYSSRELTCRPAGEVTGRRRGTTHRAAWKVSVAADDWEALTYLLHWRSRRLSNGYDYRRECAVALHTDVRDSLGRDRSVIVMGDFNDEPFDSSIERELNSLRDPRLVIKRSEDSLFNPCWPLCAPQPEDPWSGFGTYQSDRPRTTSQSQFDQV
;
A
#
# COMPACT_ATOMS: atom_id res chain seq x y z
N MET A 1 19.89 -1.59 -10.73
CA MET A 1 18.43 -1.50 -10.47
C MET A 1 18.03 -0.03 -10.37
N PHE A 2 18.66 0.70 -9.46
CA PHE A 2 18.67 2.16 -9.44
C PHE A 2 19.47 2.69 -10.64
N GLY A 3 18.96 3.70 -11.35
CA GLY A 3 19.52 4.23 -12.61
C GLY A 3 18.93 3.68 -13.92
N ARG A 4 18.00 2.71 -13.87
CA ARG A 4 17.14 2.31 -15.02
C ARG A 4 15.68 2.81 -14.88
N GLY A 5 15.49 3.92 -14.15
CA GLY A 5 14.17 4.51 -13.88
C GLY A 5 13.54 4.13 -12.52
N ILE A 6 14.08 3.14 -11.81
CA ILE A 6 13.64 2.83 -10.43
C ILE A 6 14.38 3.74 -9.46
N GLN A 7 13.65 4.57 -8.72
CA GLN A 7 14.23 5.48 -7.72
C GLN A 7 14.00 5.03 -6.28
N LEU A 8 13.01 4.17 -6.05
CA LEU A 8 12.64 3.67 -4.73
C LEU A 8 12.19 2.22 -4.81
N VAL A 9 12.62 1.40 -3.85
CA VAL A 9 12.18 0.02 -3.65
C VAL A 9 11.83 -0.14 -2.17
N ALA A 10 10.61 -0.57 -1.89
CA ALA A 10 10.23 -1.01 -0.55
C ALA A 10 10.45 -2.52 -0.43
N LEU A 11 11.00 -2.95 0.68
CA LEU A 11 11.28 -4.35 1.03
C LEU A 11 10.42 -4.74 2.23
N ALA A 12 9.88 -5.96 2.20
CA ALA A 12 9.20 -6.61 3.31
C ALA A 12 9.94 -7.91 3.66
N GLU A 13 9.67 -8.45 4.86
CA GLU A 13 10.36 -9.63 5.40
C GLU A 13 11.89 -9.48 5.50
N VAL A 14 12.37 -8.26 5.78
CA VAL A 14 13.79 -7.97 5.92
C VAL A 14 14.20 -7.61 7.34
N ASP A 15 15.40 -8.03 7.71
CA ASP A 15 16.09 -7.60 8.92
C ASP A 15 17.32 -6.74 8.59
N ARG A 16 18.00 -6.26 9.64
CA ARG A 16 19.18 -5.39 9.50
C ARG A 16 20.32 -6.08 8.74
N GLU A 17 20.53 -7.37 8.95
CA GLU A 17 21.60 -8.13 8.29
C GLU A 17 21.32 -8.29 6.79
N SER A 18 20.06 -8.58 6.44
CA SER A 18 19.59 -8.67 5.06
C SER A 18 19.75 -7.33 4.33
N ILE A 19 19.36 -6.23 4.98
CA ILE A 19 19.49 -4.87 4.41
C ILE A 19 20.96 -4.51 4.18
N ALA A 20 21.83 -4.81 5.15
CA ALA A 20 23.26 -4.59 5.00
C ALA A 20 23.84 -5.41 3.84
N ALA A 21 23.50 -6.71 3.75
CA ALA A 21 23.96 -7.58 2.67
C ALA A 21 23.49 -7.10 1.28
N ILE A 22 22.22 -6.70 1.14
CA ILE A 22 21.68 -6.14 -0.10
C ILE A 22 22.40 -4.84 -0.47
N THR A 23 22.59 -3.94 0.50
CA THR A 23 23.25 -2.65 0.27
C THR A 23 24.70 -2.82 -0.15
N THR A 24 25.43 -3.76 0.48
CA THR A 24 26.79 -4.15 0.07
C THR A 24 26.80 -4.72 -1.35
N ALA A 25 25.89 -5.65 -1.67
CA ALA A 25 25.82 -6.28 -2.99
C ALA A 25 25.45 -5.32 -4.13
N LEU A 26 24.74 -4.22 -3.82
CA LEU A 26 24.41 -3.19 -4.81
C LEU A 26 25.59 -2.28 -5.15
N GLU A 27 26.65 -2.28 -4.33
CA GLU A 27 27.94 -1.57 -4.55
C GLU A 27 27.79 -0.11 -4.99
N SER A 28 26.76 0.60 -4.51
CA SER A 28 26.43 1.95 -4.99
C SER A 28 26.35 2.96 -3.85
N PRO A 29 27.23 3.98 -3.81
CA PRO A 29 27.21 5.00 -2.76
C PRO A 29 26.01 5.96 -2.86
N SER A 30 25.28 5.95 -3.97
CA SER A 30 24.07 6.75 -4.18
C SER A 30 22.79 6.04 -3.72
N ILE A 31 22.89 4.83 -3.19
CA ILE A 31 21.74 4.12 -2.62
C ILE A 31 21.77 4.33 -1.10
N ALA A 32 20.71 4.93 -0.58
CA ALA A 32 20.47 5.05 0.85
C ALA A 32 19.37 4.06 1.28
N SER A 33 19.41 3.67 2.55
CA SER A 33 18.43 2.80 3.18
C SER A 33 17.73 3.49 4.35
N LEU A 34 16.40 3.43 4.38
CA LEU A 34 15.61 3.74 5.57
C LEU A 34 15.09 2.43 6.15
N GLU A 35 15.63 2.04 7.30
CA GLU A 35 15.23 0.80 7.98
C GLU A 35 14.09 1.07 8.95
N MET A 36 13.07 0.22 8.91
CA MET A 36 12.01 0.21 9.92
C MET A 36 12.07 -1.09 10.72
N THR A 37 13.26 -1.62 11.01
CA THR A 37 13.44 -2.96 11.62
C THR A 37 13.35 -3.00 13.16
N GLY A 38 12.74 -1.96 13.77
CA GLY A 38 12.70 -1.75 15.22
C GLY A 38 11.58 -2.53 15.94
N ALA A 39 11.85 -2.89 17.20
CA ALA A 39 10.84 -3.39 18.13
C ALA A 39 10.30 -2.23 18.97
N ILE A 40 9.06 -1.81 18.74
CA ILE A 40 8.32 -1.00 19.72
C ILE A 40 7.12 -1.86 20.16
N GLY A 41 7.07 -2.20 21.45
CA GLY A 41 5.92 -2.92 22.03
C GLY A 41 5.76 -4.39 21.65
N GLY A 42 6.85 -5.12 21.37
CA GLY A 42 6.84 -6.59 21.29
C GLY A 42 6.53 -7.21 19.92
N SER A 43 6.29 -6.40 18.88
CA SER A 43 6.39 -6.84 17.49
C SER A 43 7.40 -6.00 16.73
N ARG A 44 8.18 -6.65 15.86
CA ARG A 44 9.14 -5.99 14.97
C ARG A 44 8.48 -5.68 13.63
N TRP A 45 8.72 -4.49 13.14
CA TRP A 45 8.50 -4.20 11.73
C TRP A 45 9.67 -4.84 10.97
N ASP A 46 9.42 -5.36 9.78
CA ASP A 46 10.35 -6.09 8.92
C ASP A 46 10.41 -5.42 7.53
N LEU A 47 10.34 -4.09 7.55
CA LEU A 47 10.27 -3.23 6.38
C LEU A 47 11.56 -2.41 6.21
N ALA A 48 11.91 -2.14 4.96
CA ALA A 48 12.93 -1.16 4.61
C ALA A 48 12.59 -0.47 3.29
N VAL A 49 13.19 0.70 3.09
CA VAL A 49 13.21 1.39 1.80
C VAL A 49 14.64 1.51 1.35
N LEU A 50 14.92 1.10 0.12
CA LEU A 50 16.14 1.43 -0.60
C LEU A 50 15.80 2.47 -1.65
N TYR A 51 16.55 3.57 -1.71
CA TYR A 51 16.25 4.66 -2.62
C TYR A 51 17.51 5.34 -3.14
N SER A 52 17.39 5.98 -4.31
CA SER A 52 18.44 6.83 -4.86
C SER A 52 18.52 8.14 -4.07
N SER A 53 19.55 8.31 -3.25
CA SER A 53 19.76 9.51 -2.44
C SER A 53 20.13 10.76 -3.24
N ARG A 54 20.42 10.60 -4.54
CA ARG A 54 20.62 11.69 -5.48
C ARG A 54 19.31 12.30 -5.99
N GLU A 55 18.25 11.52 -5.96
CA GLU A 55 16.99 11.81 -6.66
C GLU A 55 15.84 12.00 -5.66
N LEU A 56 15.94 11.33 -4.51
CA LEU A 56 14.89 11.31 -3.49
C LEU A 56 15.44 11.60 -2.10
N THR A 57 14.64 12.33 -1.32
CA THR A 57 14.75 12.42 0.13
C THR A 57 13.63 11.58 0.75
N CYS A 58 13.99 10.57 1.55
CA CYS A 58 13.04 9.76 2.31
C CYS A 58 13.19 10.04 3.80
N ARG A 59 12.08 10.30 4.51
CA ARG A 59 12.07 10.57 5.95
C ARG A 59 10.95 9.81 6.66
N PRO A 60 11.19 9.25 7.85
CA PRO A 60 10.12 8.63 8.63
C PRO A 60 9.08 9.69 9.03
N ALA A 61 7.79 9.35 8.84
CA ALA A 61 6.67 10.25 9.08
C ALA A 61 5.67 9.71 10.12
N GLY A 62 5.92 8.52 10.67
CA GLY A 62 5.16 7.93 11.79
C GLY A 62 4.58 6.56 11.46
N GLU A 63 3.76 6.04 12.37
CA GLU A 63 3.12 4.74 12.25
C GLU A 63 1.61 4.88 12.14
N VAL A 64 0.97 3.95 11.43
CA VAL A 64 -0.49 3.79 11.41
C VAL A 64 -0.82 2.49 12.13
N THR A 65 -1.56 2.62 13.22
CA THR A 65 -2.01 1.46 14.00
C THR A 65 -3.51 1.50 14.22
N GLY A 66 -4.16 0.35 14.09
CA GLY A 66 -5.52 0.12 14.55
C GLY A 66 -5.50 -0.51 15.95
N ARG A 67 -6.59 -0.38 16.70
CA ARG A 67 -6.75 -1.06 17.99
C ARG A 67 -8.12 -1.71 18.08
N ARG A 68 -8.16 -3.03 18.26
CA ARG A 68 -9.40 -3.78 18.47
C ARG A 68 -9.23 -4.80 19.58
N ARG A 69 -10.18 -4.82 20.53
CA ARG A 69 -10.21 -5.76 21.67
C ARG A 69 -8.86 -5.86 22.41
N GLY A 70 -8.22 -4.71 22.63
CA GLY A 70 -6.93 -4.63 23.31
C GLY A 70 -5.71 -5.05 22.48
N THR A 71 -5.89 -5.52 21.24
CA THR A 71 -4.81 -5.87 20.31
C THR A 71 -4.49 -4.69 19.40
N THR A 72 -3.19 -4.40 19.24
CA THR A 72 -2.70 -3.41 18.28
C THR A 72 -2.47 -4.08 16.92
N HIS A 73 -3.04 -3.48 15.89
CA HIS A 73 -2.92 -3.87 14.49
C HIS A 73 -2.00 -2.87 13.81
N ARG A 74 -0.93 -3.33 13.18
CA ARG A 74 0.08 -2.47 12.56
C ARG A 74 -0.26 -2.37 11.09
N ALA A 75 -0.93 -1.28 10.74
CA ALA A 75 -1.54 -1.12 9.44
C ALA A 75 -0.51 -0.69 8.38
N ALA A 76 0.32 0.29 8.71
CA ALA A 76 1.40 0.76 7.84
C ALA A 76 2.44 1.58 8.63
N TRP A 77 3.58 1.78 8.01
CA TRP A 77 4.58 2.78 8.38
C TRP A 77 4.59 3.89 7.33
N LYS A 78 4.65 5.15 7.78
CA LYS A 78 4.65 6.32 6.89
C LYS A 78 6.06 6.81 6.62
N VAL A 79 6.32 7.10 5.36
CA VAL A 79 7.56 7.70 4.88
C VAL A 79 7.17 8.90 4.00
N SER A 80 7.67 10.09 4.33
CA SER A 80 7.65 11.23 3.40
C SER A 80 8.72 10.95 2.35
N VAL A 81 8.32 10.93 1.08
CA VAL A 81 9.19 10.75 -0.08
C VAL A 81 9.07 12.00 -0.92
N ALA A 82 10.18 12.69 -1.13
CA ALA A 82 10.22 13.93 -1.89
C ALA A 82 11.32 13.89 -2.95
N ALA A 83 11.01 14.45 -4.12
CA ALA A 83 11.96 14.89 -5.14
C ALA A 83 11.94 16.43 -5.21
N ASP A 84 12.65 17.01 -6.17
CA ASP A 84 12.73 18.48 -6.31
C ASP A 84 11.38 19.17 -6.59
N ASP A 85 10.48 18.49 -7.32
CA ASP A 85 9.23 19.05 -7.83
C ASP A 85 7.96 18.37 -7.29
N TRP A 86 8.10 17.30 -6.50
CA TRP A 86 6.95 16.59 -5.92
C TRP A 86 7.27 15.98 -4.56
N GLU A 87 6.23 15.84 -3.74
CA GLU A 87 6.25 15.08 -2.48
C GLU A 87 5.04 14.16 -2.42
N ALA A 88 5.24 12.96 -1.88
CA ALA A 88 4.15 12.07 -1.49
C ALA A 88 4.36 11.50 -0.09
N LEU A 89 3.25 11.28 0.62
CA LEU A 89 3.23 10.47 1.81
C LEU A 89 3.04 9.01 1.41
N THR A 90 4.08 8.21 1.63
CA THR A 90 4.11 6.80 1.25
C THR A 90 3.85 5.92 2.47
N TYR A 91 2.87 5.03 2.35
CA TYR A 91 2.48 4.05 3.35
C TYR A 91 3.04 2.69 2.96
N LEU A 92 3.90 2.15 3.82
CA LEU A 92 4.58 0.88 3.65
C LEU A 92 4.00 -0.16 4.60
N LEU A 93 3.67 -1.34 4.10
CA LEU A 93 3.01 -2.36 4.91
C LEU A 93 3.48 -3.78 4.60
N HIS A 94 3.35 -4.62 5.62
CA HIS A 94 3.41 -6.07 5.51
C HIS A 94 2.35 -6.64 6.44
N TRP A 95 1.21 -7.03 5.86
CA TRP A 95 0.06 -7.53 6.59
C TRP A 95 0.17 -9.02 6.84
N ARG A 96 -0.53 -9.50 7.87
CA ARG A 96 -0.52 -10.92 8.24
C ARG A 96 -1.01 -11.82 7.10
N SER A 97 -0.23 -12.87 6.83
CA SER A 97 -0.58 -13.95 5.91
C SER A 97 -1.98 -14.52 6.16
N ARG A 98 -2.63 -14.97 5.07
CA ARG A 98 -3.92 -15.69 5.09
C ARG A 98 -3.89 -16.99 5.88
N ARG A 99 -2.72 -17.59 6.09
CA ARG A 99 -2.57 -18.87 6.80
C ARG A 99 -2.83 -18.77 8.30
N LEU A 100 -2.84 -17.57 8.87
CA LEU A 100 -3.10 -17.35 10.29
C LEU A 100 -4.61 -17.32 10.57
N SER A 101 -5.04 -17.98 11.64
CA SER A 101 -6.46 -18.14 12.01
C SER A 101 -7.20 -16.81 12.24
N ASN A 102 -6.50 -15.74 12.60
CA ASN A 102 -7.03 -14.39 12.74
C ASN A 102 -6.59 -13.43 11.63
N GLY A 103 -6.04 -13.95 10.52
CA GLY A 103 -5.45 -13.14 9.45
C GLY A 103 -6.48 -12.22 8.78
N TYR A 104 -7.67 -12.73 8.47
CA TYR A 104 -8.73 -11.94 7.84
C TYR A 104 -9.17 -10.75 8.71
N ASP A 105 -9.54 -11.00 9.98
CA ASP A 105 -9.94 -9.93 10.89
C ASP A 105 -8.80 -8.93 11.10
N TYR A 106 -7.56 -9.40 11.21
CA TYR A 106 -6.40 -8.52 11.34
C TYR A 106 -6.26 -7.57 10.15
N ARG A 107 -6.34 -8.11 8.93
CA ARG A 107 -6.20 -7.30 7.70
C ARG A 107 -7.35 -6.33 7.51
N ARG A 108 -8.57 -6.73 7.86
CA ARG A 108 -9.73 -5.84 7.88
C ARG A 108 -9.51 -4.64 8.80
N GLU A 109 -9.04 -4.87 10.03
CA GLU A 109 -8.74 -3.78 10.98
C GLU A 109 -7.58 -2.90 10.51
N CYS A 110 -6.54 -3.50 9.92
CA CYS A 110 -5.47 -2.74 9.29
C CYS A 110 -5.99 -1.85 8.16
N ALA A 111 -6.84 -2.38 7.28
CA ALA A 111 -7.42 -1.63 6.17
C ALA A 111 -8.24 -0.43 6.66
N VAL A 112 -9.12 -0.62 7.66
CA VAL A 112 -9.93 0.48 8.23
C VAL A 112 -9.03 1.57 8.85
N ALA A 113 -8.02 1.18 9.64
CA ALA A 113 -7.10 2.13 10.25
C ALA A 113 -6.27 2.87 9.19
N LEU A 114 -5.82 2.16 8.15
CA LEU A 114 -5.07 2.73 7.04
C LEU A 114 -5.92 3.71 6.23
N HIS A 115 -7.14 3.32 5.85
CA HIS A 115 -8.05 4.17 5.09
C HIS A 115 -8.35 5.49 5.82
N THR A 116 -8.56 5.42 7.15
CA THR A 116 -8.78 6.62 7.96
C THR A 116 -7.60 7.59 7.87
N ASP A 117 -6.36 7.11 8.02
CA ASP A 117 -5.17 7.97 7.95
C ASP A 117 -4.87 8.45 6.52
N VAL A 118 -5.15 7.63 5.51
CA VAL A 118 -5.04 7.99 4.08
C VAL A 118 -6.01 9.10 3.75
N ARG A 119 -7.30 8.96 4.10
CA ARG A 119 -8.33 9.97 3.85
C ARG A 119 -7.98 11.31 4.51
N ASP A 120 -7.48 11.27 5.75
CA ASP A 120 -7.02 12.47 6.45
C ASP A 120 -5.81 13.14 5.76
N SER A 121 -5.04 12.38 4.99
CA SER A 121 -3.91 12.91 4.20
C SER A 121 -4.36 13.43 2.84
N LEU A 122 -5.28 12.74 2.17
CA LEU A 122 -5.90 13.17 0.92
C LEU A 122 -6.65 14.50 1.11
N GLY A 123 -7.42 14.65 2.21
CA GLY A 123 -8.10 15.90 2.55
C GLY A 123 -7.17 17.07 2.91
N ARG A 124 -5.84 16.87 2.90
CA ARG A 124 -4.81 17.91 3.04
C ARG A 124 -4.06 18.16 1.73
N ASP A 125 -4.63 17.75 0.59
CA ASP A 125 -4.06 17.84 -0.76
C ASP A 125 -2.65 17.22 -0.86
N ARG A 126 -2.39 16.14 -0.12
CA ARG A 126 -1.12 15.39 -0.22
C ARG A 126 -1.27 14.24 -1.21
N SER A 127 -0.30 14.10 -2.10
CA SER A 127 -0.13 12.87 -2.88
C SER A 127 0.14 11.70 -1.93
N VAL A 128 -0.58 10.59 -2.12
CA VAL A 128 -0.47 9.40 -1.28
C VAL A 128 -0.09 8.21 -2.15
N ILE A 129 0.86 7.41 -1.66
CA ILE A 129 1.21 6.11 -2.23
C ILE A 129 1.02 5.08 -1.14
N VAL A 130 0.32 3.98 -1.43
CA VAL A 130 0.21 2.84 -0.52
C VAL A 130 0.81 1.62 -1.21
N MET A 131 1.81 0.99 -0.61
CA MET A 131 2.50 -0.15 -1.20
C MET A 131 3.04 -1.11 -0.14
N GLY A 132 3.21 -2.37 -0.53
CA GLY A 132 3.73 -3.41 0.34
C GLY A 132 3.05 -4.74 0.10
N ASP A 133 3.25 -5.67 1.03
CA ASP A 133 2.59 -6.98 1.00
C ASP A 133 1.29 -6.93 1.82
N PHE A 134 0.17 -6.79 1.12
CA PHE A 134 -1.16 -6.81 1.72
C PHE A 134 -1.60 -8.22 2.14
N ASN A 135 -1.00 -9.28 1.60
CA ASN A 135 -1.46 -10.66 1.73
C ASN A 135 -2.94 -10.88 1.33
N ASP A 136 -3.54 -9.93 0.60
CA ASP A 136 -4.89 -9.95 0.06
C ASP A 136 -4.87 -9.58 -1.44
N GLU A 137 -5.83 -10.10 -2.21
CA GLU A 137 -5.99 -9.81 -3.62
C GLU A 137 -6.70 -8.46 -3.80
N PRO A 138 -6.58 -7.79 -4.95
CA PRO A 138 -7.30 -6.55 -5.23
C PRO A 138 -8.82 -6.61 -4.97
N PHE A 139 -9.45 -7.76 -5.17
CA PHE A 139 -10.89 -7.98 -4.98
C PHE A 139 -11.28 -8.45 -3.57
N ASP A 140 -10.32 -8.66 -2.67
CA ASP A 140 -10.65 -8.99 -1.28
C ASP A 140 -11.21 -7.75 -0.56
N SER A 141 -12.16 -7.96 0.35
CA SER A 141 -12.92 -6.84 0.93
C SER A 141 -12.07 -5.84 1.71
N SER A 142 -10.94 -6.27 2.28
CA SER A 142 -9.98 -5.39 2.95
C SER A 142 -9.39 -4.35 1.98
N ILE A 143 -9.21 -4.71 0.71
CA ILE A 143 -8.63 -3.84 -0.32
C ILE A 143 -9.74 -3.04 -1.02
N GLU A 144 -10.72 -3.73 -1.58
CA GLU A 144 -11.76 -3.07 -2.40
C GLU A 144 -12.68 -2.18 -1.54
N ARG A 145 -13.17 -2.71 -0.41
CA ARG A 145 -14.19 -2.04 0.42
C ARG A 145 -13.57 -1.22 1.54
N GLU A 146 -12.78 -1.85 2.41
CA GLU A 146 -12.33 -1.18 3.64
C GLU A 146 -11.21 -0.16 3.37
N LEU A 147 -10.31 -0.44 2.41
CA LEU A 147 -9.29 0.51 1.96
C LEU A 147 -9.78 1.45 0.85
N ASN A 148 -10.99 1.21 0.32
CA ASN A 148 -11.58 1.94 -0.81
C ASN A 148 -10.63 2.02 -2.03
N SER A 149 -10.05 0.89 -2.40
CA SER A 149 -9.02 0.77 -3.43
C SER A 149 -9.63 0.28 -4.75
N LEU A 150 -9.84 1.21 -5.67
CA LEU A 150 -10.67 1.03 -6.85
C LEU A 150 -9.87 0.70 -8.11
N ARG A 151 -10.55 0.07 -9.06
CA ARG A 151 -10.01 -0.28 -10.38
C ARG A 151 -10.08 0.87 -11.38
N ASP A 152 -11.16 1.64 -11.38
CA ASP A 152 -11.40 2.70 -12.36
C ASP A 152 -10.73 4.04 -11.95
N PRO A 153 -9.70 4.51 -12.67
CA PRO A 153 -9.06 5.78 -12.36
C PRO A 153 -10.00 6.99 -12.52
N ARG A 154 -11.02 6.92 -13.39
CA ARG A 154 -11.98 8.02 -13.58
C ARG A 154 -12.83 8.22 -12.34
N LEU A 155 -13.26 7.11 -11.72
CA LEU A 155 -14.00 7.14 -10.47
C LEU A 155 -13.14 7.65 -9.30
N VAL A 156 -11.86 7.25 -9.26
CA VAL A 156 -10.90 7.75 -8.26
C VAL A 156 -10.70 9.25 -8.40
N ILE A 157 -10.53 9.79 -9.61
CA ILE A 157 -10.43 11.24 -9.83
C ILE A 157 -11.69 11.97 -9.34
N LYS A 158 -12.89 11.40 -9.57
CA LYS A 158 -14.15 11.97 -9.08
C LYS A 158 -14.28 11.92 -7.54
N ARG A 159 -13.58 11.00 -6.88
CA ARG A 159 -13.62 10.74 -5.43
C ARG A 159 -12.23 10.85 -4.80
N SER A 160 -11.44 11.82 -5.25
CA SER A 160 -10.01 11.95 -4.95
C SER A 160 -9.69 12.12 -3.48
N GLU A 161 -10.68 12.54 -2.67
CA GLU A 161 -10.54 12.74 -1.23
C GLU A 161 -10.66 11.44 -0.42
N ASP A 162 -11.13 10.34 -1.02
CA ASP A 162 -11.52 9.13 -0.27
C ASP A 162 -11.14 7.82 -0.94
N SER A 163 -10.78 7.83 -2.23
CA SER A 163 -10.52 6.62 -3.03
C SER A 163 -9.06 6.53 -3.45
N LEU A 164 -8.53 5.31 -3.43
CA LEU A 164 -7.21 4.98 -3.98
C LEU A 164 -7.36 4.29 -5.33
N PHE A 165 -6.44 4.55 -6.26
CA PHE A 165 -6.31 3.75 -7.47
C PHE A 165 -5.39 2.56 -7.21
N ASN A 166 -5.83 1.35 -7.57
CA ASN A 166 -5.03 0.14 -7.46
C ASN A 166 -4.56 -0.35 -8.83
N PRO A 167 -3.26 -0.18 -9.16
CA PRO A 167 -2.71 -0.57 -10.45
C PRO A 167 -2.57 -2.09 -10.63
N CYS A 168 -2.82 -2.90 -9.60
CA CYS A 168 -2.72 -4.36 -9.66
C CYS A 168 -4.01 -5.02 -10.17
N TRP A 169 -5.15 -4.31 -10.23
CA TRP A 169 -6.40 -4.88 -10.74
C TRP A 169 -6.31 -5.51 -12.13
N PRO A 170 -5.63 -4.89 -13.12
CA PRO A 170 -5.41 -5.53 -14.41
C PRO A 170 -4.69 -6.88 -14.30
N LEU A 171 -3.78 -7.06 -13.33
CA LEU A 171 -3.02 -8.31 -13.17
C LEU A 171 -3.90 -9.51 -12.80
N CYS A 172 -5.10 -9.26 -12.26
CA CYS A 172 -6.07 -10.28 -11.87
C CYS A 172 -7.05 -10.67 -12.98
N ALA A 173 -7.01 -10.02 -14.14
CA ALA A 173 -7.90 -10.28 -15.27
C ALA A 173 -7.10 -10.53 -16.56
N PRO A 174 -7.68 -11.22 -17.55
CA PRO A 174 -7.12 -11.23 -18.89
C PRO A 174 -6.91 -9.79 -19.36
N GLN A 175 -5.69 -9.48 -19.82
CA GLN A 175 -5.38 -8.15 -20.33
C GLN A 175 -6.19 -7.93 -21.61
N PRO A 176 -7.13 -6.97 -21.64
CA PRO A 176 -7.82 -6.64 -22.88
C PRO A 176 -6.84 -6.05 -23.90
N GLU A 177 -7.15 -6.19 -25.19
CA GLU A 177 -6.34 -5.57 -26.26
C GLU A 177 -6.31 -4.04 -26.13
N ASP A 178 -7.40 -3.43 -25.64
CA ASP A 178 -7.43 -2.05 -25.16
C ASP A 178 -7.32 -2.02 -23.62
N PRO A 179 -6.20 -1.55 -23.03
CA PRO A 179 -6.04 -1.49 -21.58
C PRO A 179 -7.14 -0.67 -20.90
N TRP A 180 -7.77 0.27 -21.63
CA TRP A 180 -8.83 1.13 -21.09
C TRP A 180 -10.22 0.48 -21.05
N SER A 181 -10.45 -0.52 -21.89
CA SER A 181 -11.71 -1.28 -21.95
C SER A 181 -11.95 -2.18 -20.73
N GLY A 182 -10.89 -2.45 -19.95
CA GLY A 182 -10.97 -3.26 -18.74
C GLY A 182 -11.35 -2.48 -17.48
N PHE A 183 -11.23 -1.15 -17.45
CA PHE A 183 -11.45 -0.40 -16.21
C PHE A 183 -12.93 -0.17 -15.94
N GLY A 184 -13.47 -0.90 -14.96
CA GLY A 184 -14.79 -0.66 -14.38
C GLY A 184 -14.78 -1.05 -12.91
N THR A 185 -15.33 -0.18 -12.06
CA THR A 185 -15.56 -0.44 -10.64
C THR A 185 -17.06 -0.49 -10.41
N TYR A 186 -17.58 -1.60 -9.88
CA TYR A 186 -18.99 -1.71 -9.50
C TYR A 186 -19.13 -1.60 -7.99
N GLN A 187 -19.95 -0.66 -7.53
CA GLN A 187 -20.32 -0.55 -6.12
C GLN A 187 -21.85 -0.59 -6.04
N SER A 188 -22.40 -1.57 -5.32
CA SER A 188 -23.83 -1.62 -5.01
C SER A 188 -24.09 -1.20 -3.57
N ASP A 189 -24.99 -0.24 -3.37
CA ASP A 189 -25.47 0.16 -2.04
C ASP A 189 -26.48 -0.84 -1.43
N ARG A 190 -26.80 -1.93 -2.15
CA ARG A 190 -27.72 -2.99 -1.71
C ARG A 190 -26.93 -4.20 -1.18
N PRO A 191 -27.38 -4.85 -0.10
CA PRO A 191 -26.78 -6.09 0.38
C PRO A 191 -26.85 -7.17 -0.73
N ARG A 192 -25.72 -7.86 -0.98
CA ARG A 192 -25.61 -8.94 -1.97
C ARG A 192 -26.57 -10.07 -1.60
N THR A 193 -27.71 -10.17 -2.27
CA THR A 193 -28.72 -11.21 -2.03
C THR A 193 -28.62 -12.39 -2.99
N THR A 194 -27.76 -12.35 -4.02
CA THR A 194 -27.55 -13.47 -4.95
C THR A 194 -26.08 -13.61 -5.37
N SER A 195 -25.66 -14.84 -5.67
CA SER A 195 -24.30 -15.23 -6.04
C SER A 195 -23.90 -14.90 -7.48
N GLN A 196 -24.74 -14.15 -8.21
CA GLN A 196 -24.49 -13.76 -9.60
C GLN A 196 -24.44 -12.24 -9.70
N SER A 197 -23.26 -11.70 -9.96
CA SER A 197 -23.05 -10.31 -10.31
C SER A 197 -23.40 -10.14 -11.79
N GLN A 198 -24.48 -9.43 -12.12
CA GLN A 198 -24.68 -8.92 -13.47
C GLN A 198 -23.70 -7.77 -13.69
N PHE A 199 -22.87 -7.92 -14.72
CA PHE A 199 -21.90 -6.93 -15.19
C PHE A 199 -22.59 -5.99 -16.16
N ASP A 200 -23.00 -4.83 -15.69
CA ASP A 200 -23.36 -3.74 -16.58
C ASP A 200 -22.15 -2.79 -16.65
N GLN A 201 -21.42 -2.88 -17.76
CA GLN A 201 -20.47 -1.84 -18.17
C GLN A 201 -21.29 -0.60 -18.54
N VAL A 202 -20.97 0.55 -17.95
CA VAL A 202 -21.50 1.85 -18.37
C VAL A 202 -20.62 2.43 -19.46
#